data_AF-A0A1D2QC79-F1
#
_entry.id   AF-A0A1D2QC79-F1
#
_cell.length_a   1.000
_cell.length_b   1.000
_cell.length_c   1.000
_cell.angle_alpha   90.00
_cell.angle_beta   90.00
_cell.angle_gamma   90.00
#
_symmetry.space_group_name_H-M   'P 1'
#
loop_
_entity.id
_entity.type
_entity.pdbx_description
1 polymer ?
#
loop_
_entity_poly.entity_id
_entity_poly.type
_entity_poly.pdbx_seq_one_letter_code
_entity_poly.pdbx_strand_id
1 'polypeptide(L)'
;MNPTELDRRLRERFDAPEGARRVVVREARDLSDSGRYRKHSGMDLTAGAIVGHLDDAPDDMSLPERWNWWIGSLEIAYGGYTEFLIVRWQGQE
;
A
#
# COMPACT_ATOMS: atom_id res chain seq x y z
N MET A 1 2.85 -12.12 0.46
CA MET A 1 2.09 -11.44 1.54
C MET A 1 0.68 -12.03 1.61
N ASN A 2 0.01 -12.08 2.78
CA ASN A 2 -1.35 -12.62 2.92
C ASN A 2 -2.41 -11.51 2.72
N PRO A 3 -3.20 -11.53 1.61
CA PRO A 3 -4.14 -10.45 1.29
C PRO A 3 -5.30 -10.31 2.29
N THR A 4 -5.81 -11.41 2.83
CA THR A 4 -6.90 -11.40 3.81
C THR A 4 -6.46 -10.78 5.13
N GLU A 5 -5.22 -11.07 5.56
CA GLU A 5 -4.65 -10.45 6.74
C GLU A 5 -4.41 -8.95 6.54
N LEU A 6 -3.98 -8.55 5.33
CA LEU A 6 -3.83 -7.13 5.00
C LEU A 6 -5.17 -6.39 5.04
N ASP A 7 -6.22 -6.88 4.36
CA ASP A 7 -7.54 -6.23 4.39
C ASP A 7 -8.08 -6.07 5.81
N ARG A 8 -7.92 -7.11 6.65
CA ARG A 8 -8.31 -7.07 8.06
C ARG A 8 -7.60 -5.93 8.80
N ARG A 9 -6.28 -5.81 8.68
CA ARG A 9 -5.52 -4.75 9.35
C ARG A 9 -5.85 -3.36 8.81
N LEU A 10 -6.06 -3.23 7.49
CA LEU A 10 -6.44 -1.97 6.89
C LEU A 10 -7.79 -1.48 7.44
N ARG A 11 -8.77 -2.39 7.58
CA ARG A 11 -10.07 -2.10 8.18
C ARG A 11 -9.98 -1.71 9.66
N GLU A 12 -9.06 -2.31 10.40
CA GLU A 12 -8.86 -2.01 11.83
C GLU A 12 -8.12 -0.69 12.06
N ARG A 13 -7.19 -0.33 11.17
CA ARG A 13 -6.31 0.84 11.35
C ARG A 13 -6.83 2.11 10.69
N PHE A 14 -7.53 1.99 9.56
CA PHE A 14 -7.95 3.11 8.74
C PHE A 14 -9.46 3.09 8.54
N ASP A 15 -10.10 4.24 8.78
CA ASP A 15 -11.50 4.46 8.42
C ASP A 15 -11.61 4.70 6.91
N ALA A 16 -11.48 3.62 6.14
CA ALA A 16 -11.47 3.66 4.69
C ALA A 16 -12.58 2.78 4.12
N PRO A 17 -13.27 3.20 3.05
CA PRO A 17 -14.32 2.39 2.41
C PRO A 17 -13.74 1.09 1.84
N GLU A 18 -14.58 0.08 1.68
CA GLU A 18 -14.14 -1.24 1.18
C GLU A 18 -13.47 -1.15 -0.20
N GLY A 19 -13.94 -0.25 -1.08
CA GLY A 19 -13.32 0.01 -2.37
C GLY A 19 -11.86 0.46 -2.27
N ALA A 20 -11.55 1.35 -1.32
CA ALA A 20 -10.19 1.82 -1.06
C ALA A 20 -9.31 0.69 -0.55
N ARG A 21 -9.81 -0.12 0.40
CA ARG A 21 -9.03 -1.25 0.94
C ARG A 21 -8.75 -2.31 -0.13
N ARG A 22 -9.75 -2.66 -0.96
CA ARG A 22 -9.58 -3.66 -2.04
C ARG A 22 -8.51 -3.25 -3.04
N VAL A 23 -8.47 -1.98 -3.45
CA VAL A 23 -7.44 -1.52 -4.39
C VAL A 23 -6.05 -1.57 -3.76
N VAL A 24 -5.90 -1.14 -2.51
CA VAL A 24 -4.61 -1.20 -1.78
C VAL A 24 -4.15 -2.63 -1.59
N VAL A 25 -5.06 -3.56 -1.27
CA VAL A 25 -4.74 -4.99 -1.14
C VAL A 25 -4.26 -5.58 -2.47
N ARG A 26 -4.86 -5.17 -3.59
CA ARG A 26 -4.42 -5.59 -4.93
C ARG A 26 -3.01 -5.08 -5.22
N GLU A 27 -2.78 -3.78 -5.12
CA GLU A 27 -1.45 -3.20 -5.41
C GLU A 27 -0.37 -3.74 -4.47
N ALA A 28 -0.69 -3.97 -3.19
CA ALA A 28 0.21 -4.61 -2.24
C ALA A 28 0.58 -6.04 -2.63
N ARG A 29 -0.36 -6.79 -3.21
CA ARG A 29 -0.08 -8.12 -3.73
C ARG A 29 0.82 -8.03 -4.95
N ASP A 30 0.51 -7.16 -5.90
CA ASP A 30 1.31 -7.01 -7.12
C ASP A 30 2.75 -6.57 -6.79
N LEU A 31 2.92 -5.64 -5.84
CA LEU A 31 4.23 -5.25 -5.34
C LEU A 31 4.95 -6.42 -4.63
N SER A 32 4.26 -7.18 -3.78
CA SER A 32 4.82 -8.37 -3.12
C SER A 32 5.27 -9.41 -4.13
N ASP A 33 4.45 -9.70 -5.15
CA ASP A 33 4.69 -10.72 -6.17
C ASP A 33 5.82 -10.31 -7.12
N SER A 34 6.03 -9.00 -7.33
CA SER A 34 7.16 -8.47 -8.12
C SER A 34 8.54 -8.78 -7.51
N GLY A 35 8.62 -9.03 -6.20
CA GLY A 35 9.88 -9.21 -5.47
C GLY A 35 10.76 -7.95 -5.36
N ARG A 36 10.36 -6.80 -5.92
CA ARG A 36 11.19 -5.58 -5.96
C ARG A 36 11.49 -5.04 -4.57
N TYR A 37 10.47 -4.98 -3.71
CA TYR A 37 10.66 -4.52 -2.32
C TYR A 37 11.73 -5.34 -1.59
N ARG A 38 11.69 -6.68 -1.71
CA ARG A 38 12.68 -7.57 -1.09
C ARG A 38 14.08 -7.34 -1.68
N LYS A 39 14.17 -7.20 -3.00
CA LYS A 39 15.45 -6.97 -3.70
C LYS A 39 16.14 -5.69 -3.22
N HIS A 40 15.39 -4.63 -2.96
CA HIS A 40 15.95 -3.33 -2.57
C HIS A 40 16.12 -3.15 -1.06
N SER A 41 15.14 -3.59 -0.26
CA SER A 41 15.15 -3.41 1.21
C SER A 41 15.85 -4.54 1.97
N GLY A 42 16.03 -5.71 1.34
CA GLY A 42 16.47 -6.94 2.01
C GLY A 42 15.42 -7.57 2.93
N MET A 43 14.19 -7.03 2.96
CA MET A 43 13.11 -7.48 3.86
C MET A 43 11.87 -7.97 3.11
N ASP A 44 11.12 -8.86 3.75
CA ASP A 44 9.82 -9.32 3.26
C ASP A 44 8.78 -8.21 3.39
N LEU A 45 7.99 -8.01 2.33
CA LEU A 45 6.83 -7.13 2.40
C LEU A 45 5.68 -7.84 3.15
N THR A 46 5.53 -7.55 4.44
CA THR A 46 4.48 -8.13 5.30
C THR A 46 3.28 -7.19 5.41
N ALA A 47 2.12 -7.73 5.80
CA ALA A 47 0.93 -6.91 6.04
C ALA A 47 1.15 -5.85 7.13
N GLY A 48 1.93 -6.19 8.17
CA GLY A 48 2.30 -5.23 9.22
C GLY A 48 3.24 -4.13 8.73
N ALA A 49 4.23 -4.47 7.90
CA ALA A 49 5.13 -3.47 7.31
C ALA A 49 4.35 -2.49 6.43
N ILE A 50 3.42 -2.99 5.60
CA ILE A 50 2.56 -2.13 4.77
C ILE A 50 1.77 -1.17 5.66
N VAL A 51 1.06 -1.69 6.67
CA VAL A 51 0.24 -0.84 7.55
C VAL A 51 1.10 0.21 8.26
N GLY A 52 2.30 -0.13 8.72
CA GLY A 52 3.23 0.82 9.32
C GLY A 52 3.64 1.93 8.34
N HIS A 53 4.05 1.57 7.12
CA HIS A 53 4.40 2.56 6.09
C HIS A 53 3.23 3.48 5.70
N LEU A 54 1.99 2.96 5.70
CA LEU A 54 0.80 3.76 5.45
C LEU A 54 0.46 4.67 6.64
N ASP A 55 0.88 4.31 7.84
CA ASP A 55 0.67 5.09 9.06
C ASP A 55 1.56 6.32 9.15
N ASP A 56 2.76 6.23 8.57
CA ASP A 56 3.72 7.33 8.51
C ASP A 56 3.27 8.47 7.57
N ALA A 57 2.27 8.22 6.71
CA ALA A 57 1.71 9.22 5.82
C ALA A 57 0.84 10.26 6.59
N PRO A 58 0.71 11.51 6.07
CA PRO A 58 -0.12 12.54 6.67
C PRO A 58 -1.57 12.12 6.98
N ASP A 59 -2.12 12.67 8.06
CA ASP A 59 -3.40 12.20 8.62
C ASP A 59 -4.65 12.52 7.80
N ASP A 60 -4.55 13.56 6.97
CA ASP A 60 -5.61 14.05 6.08
C ASP A 60 -5.72 13.26 4.77
N MET A 61 -4.82 12.29 4.53
CA MET A 61 -4.84 11.47 3.32
C MET A 61 -5.77 10.26 3.43
N SER A 62 -6.54 10.04 2.36
CA SER A 62 -7.27 8.79 2.16
C SER A 62 -6.32 7.61 2.03
N LEU A 63 -6.82 6.39 2.24
CA LEU A 63 -5.98 5.19 2.20
C LEU A 63 -5.22 5.01 0.85
N PRO A 64 -5.81 5.26 -0.33
CA PRO A 64 -5.08 5.19 -1.59
C PRO A 64 -4.04 6.31 -1.76
N GLU A 65 -4.26 7.48 -1.15
CA GLU A 65 -3.28 8.56 -1.13
C GLU A 65 -2.08 8.22 -0.23
N ARG A 66 -2.32 7.64 0.95
CA ARG A 66 -1.25 7.13 1.82
C ARG A 66 -0.41 6.06 1.12
N TRP A 67 -1.06 5.19 0.35
CA TRP A 67 -0.38 4.21 -0.50
C TRP A 67 0.51 4.89 -1.54
N ASN A 68 -0.04 5.84 -2.30
CA ASN A 68 0.72 6.57 -3.31
C ASN A 68 1.88 7.40 -2.71
N TRP A 69 1.69 7.95 -1.50
CA TRP A 69 2.74 8.65 -0.75
C TRP A 69 3.92 7.72 -0.43
N TRP A 70 3.63 6.52 0.06
CA TRP A 70 4.67 5.52 0.34
C TRP A 70 5.34 5.01 -0.95
N ILE A 71 4.57 4.70 -2.00
CA ILE A 71 5.11 4.32 -3.31
C ILE A 71 6.00 5.41 -3.89
N GLY A 72 5.63 6.69 -3.74
CA GLY A 72 6.46 7.82 -4.13
C GLY A 72 7.80 7.85 -3.39
N SER A 73 7.81 7.50 -2.11
CA SER A 73 9.05 7.38 -1.33
C SER A 73 9.96 6.25 -1.86
N LEU A 74 9.37 5.11 -2.24
CA LEU A 74 10.12 4.01 -2.88
C LEU A 74 10.63 4.38 -4.27
N GLU A 75 9.86 5.14 -5.05
CA GLU A 75 10.29 5.67 -6.35
C GLU A 75 11.50 6.60 -6.18
N ILE A 76 11.47 7.51 -5.21
CA ILE A 76 12.59 8.41 -4.92
C ILE A 76 13.84 7.63 -4.49
N ALA A 77 13.67 6.59 -3.66
CA ALA A 77 14.79 5.83 -3.10
C ALA A 77 15.42 4.85 -4.11
N TYR A 78 14.61 4.18 -4.92
CA TYR A 78 15.03 3.02 -5.71
C TYR A 78 14.64 3.06 -7.19
N GLY A 79 13.64 3.88 -7.55
CA GLY A 79 13.09 3.94 -8.90
C GLY A 79 12.29 2.69 -9.31
N GLY A 80 11.40 2.85 -10.30
CA GLY A 80 10.61 1.75 -10.86
C GLY A 80 9.47 1.29 -9.97
N TYR A 81 8.85 2.20 -9.22
CA TYR A 81 7.68 1.93 -8.37
C TYR A 81 6.41 2.61 -8.89
N THR A 82 6.51 3.49 -9.89
CA THR A 82 5.36 4.19 -10.49
C THR A 82 4.26 3.26 -11.02
N GLU A 83 4.59 2.03 -11.41
CA GLU A 83 3.60 1.04 -11.88
C GLU A 83 2.63 0.58 -10.78
N PHE A 84 2.99 0.75 -9.50
CA PHE A 84 2.15 0.39 -8.35
C PHE A 84 1.31 1.56 -7.83
N LEU A 85 1.31 2.70 -8.52
CA LEU A 85 0.49 3.84 -8.14
C LEU A 85 -1.00 3.57 -8.42
N ILE A 86 -1.84 3.92 -7.47
CA ILE A 86 -3.30 3.90 -7.62
C ILE A 86 -3.72 5.20 -8.31
N VAL A 87 -3.95 5.12 -9.62
CA VAL A 87 -4.39 6.28 -10.43
C VAL A 87 -5.91 6.45 -10.47
N ARG A 88 -6.67 5.36 -10.30
CA ARG A 88 -8.14 5.38 -10.26
C ARG A 88 -8.63 4.27 -9.34
N TRP A 89 -9.56 4.61 -8.48
CA TRP A 89 -10.31 3.67 -7.67
C TRP A 89 -11.75 4.18 -7.56
N GLN A 90 -12.71 3.27 -7.47
CA GLN A 90 -14.11 3.61 -7.23
C GLN A 90 -14.37 3.41 -5.75
N GLY A 91 -14.35 4.50 -4.99
CA GLY A 91 -14.94 4.57 -3.66
C GLY A 91 -16.07 5.55 -3.71
N GLN A 92 -17.25 5.10 -3.31
CA GLN A 92 -18.22 6.06 -2.85
C GLN A 92 -17.68 6.67 -1.56
N GLU A 93 -17.60 8.01 -1.54
CA GLU A 93 -17.63 8.81 -0.32
C GLU A 93 -18.93 8.54 0.46
#